data_AF-A0A7Y5N036-F1
#
_entry.id   AF-A0A7Y5N036-F1
#
_cell.length_a   1.000
_cell.length_b   1.000
_cell.length_c   1.000
_cell.angle_alpha   90.00
_cell.angle_beta   90.00
_cell.angle_gamma   90.00
#
_symmetry.space_group_name_H-M   'P 1'
#
loop_
_entity.id
_entity.type
_entity.pdbx_description
1 polymer ?
#
loop_
_entity_poly.entity_id
_entity_poly.type
_entity_poly.pdbx_seq_one_letter_code
_entity_poly.pdbx_strand_id
1 'polypeptide(L)'
;YMFVERDTGPKEYFKVPLARCLEIFQKAYATVSGLGRTVRGPSMSCTPGKVVVDGVTEIQGQKVFVLKFLQGRNPQWSGRIFFAAYDENAAWLDDLKPAFGEDRFFFEPELEAMKASGNARVWQKPGFPGFVEEN
;
A
#
# COMPACT_ATOMS: atom_id res chain seq x y z
N TYR A 1 10.19 5.39 10.59
CA TYR A 1 9.04 5.17 9.70
C TYR A 1 7.78 5.57 10.44
N MET A 2 6.72 5.98 9.75
CA MET A 2 5.35 5.99 10.29
C MET A 2 4.58 4.84 9.63
N PHE A 3 4.16 3.86 10.42
CA PHE A 3 3.36 2.74 9.93
C PHE A 3 1.87 3.02 10.09
N VAL A 4 1.11 2.62 9.08
CA VAL A 4 -0.35 2.52 9.14
C VAL A 4 -0.72 1.23 9.89
N GLU A 5 -1.82 1.25 10.61
CA GLU A 5 -2.35 0.09 11.32
C GLU A 5 -2.56 -1.09 10.38
N ARG A 6 -2.18 -2.29 10.81
CA ARG A 6 -2.29 -3.49 9.98
C ARG A 6 -3.74 -3.91 9.83
N ASP A 7 -4.07 -4.44 8.66
CA ASP A 7 -5.37 -5.06 8.36
C ASP A 7 -5.53 -6.43 9.07
N THR A 8 -5.51 -6.42 10.41
CA THR A 8 -5.66 -7.62 11.26
C THR A 8 -6.39 -7.28 12.56
N GLY A 9 -7.21 -8.20 13.07
CA GLY A 9 -7.90 -8.04 14.36
C GLY A 9 -9.04 -6.99 14.34
N PRO A 10 -9.28 -6.25 15.42
CA PRO A 10 -10.37 -5.27 15.53
C PRO A 10 -10.06 -3.96 14.78
N LYS A 11 -9.68 -4.05 13.49
CA LYS A 11 -9.20 -2.92 12.69
C LYS A 11 -10.21 -1.79 12.57
N GLU A 12 -11.51 -2.10 12.56
CA GLU A 12 -12.58 -1.12 12.35
C GLU A 12 -12.62 -0.03 13.43
N TYR A 13 -12.09 -0.31 14.62
CA TYR A 13 -12.05 0.67 15.72
C TYR A 13 -10.84 1.63 15.64
N PHE A 14 -9.79 1.25 14.91
CA PHE A 14 -8.51 1.94 14.92
C PHE A 14 -8.07 2.40 13.54
N LYS A 15 -8.83 2.05 12.49
CA LYS A 15 -8.44 2.39 11.12
C LYS A 15 -8.41 3.89 10.90
N VAL A 16 -7.37 4.37 10.25
CA VAL A 16 -7.23 5.77 9.86
C VAL A 16 -7.08 5.81 8.34
N PRO A 17 -7.94 6.54 7.60
CA PRO A 17 -7.83 6.59 6.15
C PRO A 17 -6.44 7.07 5.69
N LEU A 18 -5.94 6.52 4.60
CA LEU A 18 -4.59 6.79 4.09
C LEU A 18 -4.37 8.27 3.80
N ALA A 19 -5.41 8.96 3.30
CA ALA A 19 -5.37 10.41 3.10
C ALA A 19 -5.14 11.17 4.42
N ARG A 20 -5.78 10.73 5.51
CA ARG A 20 -5.60 11.30 6.85
C ARG A 20 -4.23 10.97 7.43
N CYS A 21 -3.76 9.73 7.26
CA CYS A 21 -2.39 9.35 7.66
C CYS A 21 -1.36 10.23 6.96
N LEU A 22 -1.53 10.49 5.65
CA LEU A 22 -0.64 11.35 4.88
C LEU A 22 -0.64 12.78 5.40
N GLU A 23 -1.82 13.34 5.67
CA GLU A 23 -1.96 14.69 6.23
C GLU A 23 -1.25 14.82 7.58
N ILE A 24 -1.46 13.85 8.49
CA ILE A 24 -0.79 13.83 9.81
C ILE A 24 0.72 13.76 9.63
N PHE A 25 1.19 12.86 8.77
CA PHE A 25 2.62 12.70 8.49
C PHE A 25 3.23 13.99 7.95
N GLN A 26 2.60 14.62 6.94
CA GLN A 26 3.11 15.85 6.34
C GLN A 26 3.16 17.01 7.34
N LYS A 27 2.13 17.16 8.17
CA LYS A 27 2.10 18.17 9.25
C LYS A 27 3.26 17.99 10.22
N ALA A 28 3.49 16.77 10.70
CA ALA A 28 4.62 16.48 11.59
C ALA A 28 5.98 16.62 10.88
N TYR A 29 6.07 16.18 9.63
CA TYR A 29 7.30 16.24 8.84
C TYR A 29 7.74 17.69 8.54
N ALA A 30 6.79 18.62 8.40
CA ALA A 30 7.07 20.04 8.23
C ALA A 30 7.69 20.69 9.47
N THR A 31 7.47 20.14 10.67
CA THR A 31 7.93 20.71 11.94
C THR A 31 9.23 20.12 12.46
N VAL A 32 9.75 19.04 11.86
CA VAL A 32 11.01 18.41 12.31
C VAL A 32 12.24 19.06 11.67
N SER A 33 13.34 19.07 12.43
CA SER A 33 14.65 19.51 11.92
C SER A 33 15.16 18.59 10.82
N GLY A 34 16.20 19.01 10.09
CA GLY A 34 16.80 18.23 9.01
C GLY A 34 17.23 16.81 9.42
N LEU A 35 17.62 16.61 10.68
CA LEU A 35 17.98 15.29 11.23
C LEU A 35 16.79 14.31 11.22
N GLY A 36 15.57 14.82 11.43
CA GLY A 36 14.35 14.01 11.41
C GLY A 36 13.84 13.66 10.01
N ARG A 37 14.39 14.26 8.95
CA ARG A 37 13.87 14.14 7.57
C ARG A 37 14.17 12.81 6.88
N THR A 38 14.88 11.90 7.55
CA THR A 38 15.10 10.53 7.08
C THR A 38 13.89 9.61 7.30
N VAL A 39 12.90 10.05 8.08
CA VAL A 39 11.65 9.29 8.30
C VAL A 39 10.86 9.13 7.00
N ARG A 40 10.29 7.94 6.79
CA ARG A 40 9.38 7.60 5.68
C ARG A 40 8.00 7.29 6.22
N GLY A 41 6.94 7.74 5.56
CA GLY A 41 5.56 7.43 5.93
C GLY A 41 4.54 8.32 5.22
N PRO A 42 3.24 8.02 5.38
CA PRO A 42 2.69 6.80 5.98
C PRO A 42 3.04 5.56 5.15
N SER A 43 3.32 4.44 5.81
CA SER A 43 3.74 3.20 5.13
C SER A 43 3.01 1.97 5.64
N MET A 44 2.76 1.03 4.74
CA MET A 44 2.10 -0.24 4.99
C MET A 44 3.09 -1.38 4.81
N SER A 45 3.16 -2.31 5.76
CA SER A 45 3.91 -3.57 5.60
C SER A 45 2.93 -4.67 5.19
N CYS A 46 2.81 -4.85 3.88
CA CYS A 46 1.81 -5.71 3.24
C CYS A 46 2.48 -6.92 2.54
N THR A 47 1.67 -7.84 2.04
CA THR A 47 2.14 -9.06 1.39
C THR A 47 3.08 -8.85 0.20
N PRO A 48 2.83 -7.90 -0.73
CA PRO A 48 3.77 -7.61 -1.83
C PRO A 48 5.05 -6.88 -1.37
N GLY A 49 5.05 -6.27 -0.18
CA GLY A 49 6.21 -5.57 0.36
C GLY A 49 5.87 -4.40 1.28
N LYS A 50 6.81 -3.48 1.46
CA LYS A 50 6.60 -2.23 2.18
C LYS A 50 6.28 -1.12 1.18
N VAL A 51 5.09 -0.55 1.28
CA VAL A 51 4.59 0.51 0.40
C VAL A 51 4.43 1.79 1.21
N VAL A 52 4.79 2.94 0.64
CA VAL A 52 4.54 4.27 1.20
C VAL A 52 3.49 4.99 0.36
N VAL A 53 2.62 5.77 1.02
CA VAL A 53 1.84 6.81 0.34
C VAL A 53 2.73 8.04 0.28
N ASP A 54 3.25 8.35 -0.91
CA ASP A 54 4.18 9.46 -1.12
C ASP A 54 3.42 10.80 -1.22
N GLY A 55 2.17 10.75 -1.70
CA GLY A 55 1.34 11.94 -1.89
C GLY A 55 -0.05 11.65 -2.44
N VAL A 56 -0.80 12.72 -2.64
CA VAL A 56 -2.03 12.75 -3.43
C VAL A 56 -1.83 13.82 -4.50
N THR A 57 -2.21 13.51 -5.74
CA THR A 57 -2.11 14.45 -6.86
C THR A 57 -3.31 14.29 -7.79
N GLU A 58 -3.41 15.19 -8.78
CA GLU A 58 -4.38 15.10 -9.86
C GLU A 58 -3.64 14.88 -11.18
N ILE A 59 -4.03 13.85 -11.93
CA ILE A 59 -3.50 13.52 -13.25
C ILE A 59 -4.68 13.42 -14.19
N GLN A 60 -4.71 14.25 -15.24
CA GLN A 60 -5.79 14.28 -16.23
C GLN A 60 -7.20 14.42 -15.60
N GLY A 61 -7.34 15.25 -14.55
CA GLY A 61 -8.61 15.46 -13.85
C GLY A 61 -8.97 14.35 -12.85
N GLN A 62 -8.18 13.28 -12.76
CA GLN A 62 -8.38 12.21 -11.79
C GLN A 62 -7.48 12.42 -10.57
N LYS A 63 -8.10 12.53 -9.39
CA LYS A 63 -7.40 12.51 -8.11
C LYS A 63 -6.89 11.09 -7.82
N VAL A 64 -5.60 10.97 -7.49
CA VAL A 64 -4.91 9.70 -7.29
C VAL A 64 -4.01 9.73 -6.06
N PHE A 65 -3.84 8.57 -5.42
CA PHE A 65 -2.73 8.34 -4.51
C PHE A 65 -1.45 8.05 -5.30
N VAL A 66 -0.35 8.67 -4.89
CA VAL A 66 1.00 8.34 -5.37
C VAL A 66 1.61 7.37 -4.38
N LEU A 67 1.90 6.15 -4.82
CA LEU A 67 2.42 5.08 -3.99
C LEU A 67 3.79 4.66 -4.47
N LYS A 68 4.64 4.21 -3.56
CA LYS A 68 5.99 3.74 -3.89
C LYS A 68 6.37 2.55 -3.04
N PHE A 69 6.95 1.52 -3.67
CA PHE A 69 7.56 0.44 -2.91
C PHE A 69 8.85 0.94 -2.26
N LEU A 70 8.91 0.89 -0.93
CA LEU A 70 10.16 1.06 -0.19
C LEU A 70 11.00 -0.22 -0.26
N GLN A 71 10.32 -1.36 -0.30
CA GLN A 71 10.92 -2.69 -0.43
C GLN A 71 9.88 -3.63 -1.03
N GLY A 72 10.18 -4.25 -2.15
CA GLY A 72 9.32 -5.28 -2.77
C GLY A 72 9.72 -6.69 -2.37
N ARG A 73 8.79 -7.64 -2.53
CA ARG A 73 9.08 -9.07 -2.46
C ARG A 73 9.91 -9.53 -3.67
N ASN A 74 9.59 -9.03 -4.86
CA ASN A 74 10.54 -8.96 -5.96
C ASN A 74 11.42 -7.70 -5.75
N PRO A 75 12.76 -7.82 -5.69
CA PRO A 75 13.66 -6.68 -5.58
C PRO A 75 13.43 -5.59 -6.65
N GLN A 76 13.02 -5.97 -7.86
CA GLN A 76 12.73 -5.07 -8.99
C GLN A 76 11.53 -4.14 -8.75
N TRP A 77 10.68 -4.44 -7.77
CA TRP A 77 9.59 -3.53 -7.41
C TRP A 77 10.08 -2.38 -6.53
N SER A 78 11.23 -2.53 -5.85
CA SER A 78 11.73 -1.52 -4.90
C SER A 78 12.02 -0.20 -5.61
N GLY A 79 11.51 0.91 -5.06
CA GLY A 79 11.59 2.24 -5.65
C GLY A 79 10.54 2.51 -6.74
N ARG A 80 9.82 1.50 -7.23
CA ARG A 80 8.81 1.68 -8.28
C ARG A 80 7.62 2.47 -7.74
N ILE A 81 7.27 3.52 -8.47
CA ILE A 81 6.08 4.34 -8.22
C ILE A 81 4.90 3.75 -8.99
N PHE A 82 3.72 3.80 -8.39
CA PHE A 82 2.46 3.43 -9.00
C PHE A 82 1.32 4.30 -8.44
N PHE A 83 0.17 4.26 -9.12
CA PHE A 83 -0.97 5.11 -8.80
C PHE A 83 -2.20 4.27 -8.46
N ALA A 84 -2.92 4.70 -7.43
CA ALA A 84 -4.23 4.17 -7.11
C ALA A 84 -5.27 5.28 -7.25
N ALA A 85 -6.49 4.92 -7.65
CA ALA A 85 -7.62 5.83 -7.60
C ALA A 85 -7.78 6.35 -6.16
N TYR A 86 -8.04 7.65 -6.01
CA TYR A 86 -8.25 8.21 -4.68
C TYR A 86 -9.56 7.71 -4.10
N ASP A 87 -9.48 7.18 -2.87
CA ASP A 87 -10.62 6.81 -2.03
C ASP A 87 -10.38 7.43 -0.65
N GLU A 88 -11.35 8.21 -0.19
CA GLU A 88 -11.29 8.90 1.10
C GLU A 88 -11.39 7.97 2.31
N ASN A 89 -11.90 6.76 2.11
CA ASN A 89 -12.14 5.76 3.15
C ASN A 89 -11.12 4.62 3.14
N ALA A 90 -10.31 4.49 2.07
CA ALA A 90 -9.27 3.47 2.00
C ALA A 90 -8.26 3.64 3.14
N ALA A 91 -8.05 2.59 3.92
CA ALA A 91 -7.15 2.57 5.07
C ALA A 91 -5.97 1.60 4.85
N TRP A 92 -6.07 0.70 3.87
CA TRP A 92 -5.03 -0.27 3.57
C TRP A 92 -4.82 -0.48 2.07
N LEU A 93 -3.74 -1.19 1.68
CA LEU A 93 -3.42 -1.46 0.28
C LEU A 93 -4.53 -2.22 -0.44
N ASP A 94 -5.16 -3.17 0.25
CA ASP A 94 -6.21 -4.03 -0.31
C ASP A 94 -7.53 -3.27 -0.55
N ASP A 95 -7.69 -2.09 0.03
CA ASP A 95 -8.85 -1.21 -0.23
C ASP A 95 -8.66 -0.39 -1.51
N LEU A 96 -7.42 -0.32 -2.04
CA LEU A 96 -7.08 0.53 -3.17
C LEU A 96 -7.35 -0.16 -4.50
N LYS A 97 -7.76 0.65 -5.48
CA LYS A 97 -7.91 0.23 -6.88
C LYS A 97 -6.89 0.93 -7.75
N PRO A 98 -6.39 0.29 -8.83
CA PRO A 98 -5.52 0.97 -9.79
C PRO A 98 -6.18 2.24 -10.34
N ALA A 99 -5.36 3.27 -10.60
CA ALA A 99 -5.82 4.47 -11.28
C ALA A 99 -6.00 4.22 -12.79
N PHE A 100 -6.55 5.21 -13.50
CA PHE A 100 -6.58 5.27 -14.97
C PHE A 100 -7.33 4.12 -15.68
N GLY A 101 -8.27 3.46 -14.99
CA GLY A 101 -9.07 2.39 -15.57
C GLY A 101 -8.31 1.07 -15.75
N GLU A 102 -7.15 0.91 -15.11
CA GLU A 102 -6.41 -0.35 -15.09
C GLU A 102 -7.11 -1.39 -14.22
N ASP A 103 -7.10 -2.65 -14.66
CA ASP A 103 -7.77 -3.74 -13.93
C ASP A 103 -6.97 -4.23 -12.72
N ARG A 104 -5.65 -4.03 -12.72
CA ARG A 104 -4.72 -4.61 -11.74
C ARG A 104 -3.46 -3.78 -11.56
N PHE A 105 -2.88 -3.82 -10.36
CA PHE A 105 -1.59 -3.23 -10.11
C PHE A 105 -0.47 -4.04 -10.77
N PHE A 106 0.62 -3.37 -11.14
CA PHE A 106 1.73 -3.98 -11.86
C PHE A 106 2.35 -5.22 -11.16
N PHE A 107 2.23 -5.31 -9.82
CA PHE A 107 2.85 -6.37 -9.01
C PHE A 107 1.94 -7.58 -8.81
N GLU A 108 0.63 -7.45 -9.07
CA GLU A 108 -0.35 -8.50 -8.75
C GLU A 108 -0.14 -9.79 -9.54
N PRO A 109 0.07 -9.79 -10.88
CA PRO A 109 0.24 -11.03 -11.63
C PRO A 109 1.41 -11.88 -11.12
N GLU A 110 2.53 -11.23 -10.83
CA GLU A 110 3.73 -11.90 -10.34
C GLU A 110 3.56 -12.34 -8.87
N LEU A 111 2.89 -11.54 -8.03
CA LEU A 111 2.58 -11.91 -6.65
C LEU A 111 1.69 -13.15 -6.58
N GLU A 112 0.67 -13.26 -7.43
CA GLU A 112 -0.20 -14.44 -7.49
C GLU A 112 0.56 -15.68 -7.95
N ALA A 113 1.45 -15.55 -8.94
CA ALA A 113 2.34 -16.65 -9.33
C ALA A 113 3.24 -17.12 -8.16
N MET A 114 3.77 -16.20 -7.35
CA MET A 114 4.56 -16.54 -6.16
C MET A 114 3.75 -17.25 -5.07
N LYS A 115 2.45 -16.92 -4.92
CA LYS A 115 1.54 -17.58 -3.98
C LYS A 115 1.22 -19.01 -4.46
N ALA A 116 0.91 -19.16 -5.74
CA ALA A 116 0.57 -20.45 -6.36
C ALA A 116 1.75 -21.44 -6.33
N SER A 117 2.99 -20.95 -6.46
CA SER A 117 4.19 -21.80 -6.43
C SER A 117 4.58 -22.31 -5.03
N GLY A 118 3.74 -22.09 -4.00
CA GLY A 118 3.98 -22.57 -2.64
C GLY A 118 5.22 -21.98 -1.97
N ASN A 119 5.69 -20.81 -2.41
CA ASN A 119 6.88 -20.19 -1.85
C ASN A 119 6.58 -19.78 -0.39
N ALA A 120 7.09 -20.57 0.58
CA ALA A 120 6.79 -20.52 2.02
C ALA A 120 7.03 -19.16 2.72
N ARG A 121 7.47 -18.15 1.97
CA ARG A 121 7.70 -16.79 2.43
C ARG A 121 6.50 -15.87 2.23
N VAL A 122 5.45 -16.25 1.49
CA VAL A 122 4.28 -15.40 1.24
C VAL A 122 3.25 -15.58 2.35
N TRP A 123 3.13 -14.58 3.22
CA TRP A 123 2.09 -14.57 4.25
C TRP A 123 0.71 -14.39 3.62
N GLN A 124 -0.22 -15.29 3.92
CA GLN A 124 -1.63 -15.17 3.55
C GLN A 124 -2.43 -14.67 4.75
N LYS A 125 -3.38 -13.76 4.51
CA LYS A 125 -4.28 -13.25 5.54
C LYS A 125 -5.28 -14.35 5.91
N PRO A 126 -5.39 -14.74 7.20
CA PRO A 126 -6.41 -15.71 7.62
C PRO A 126 -7.83 -15.17 7.34
N GLY A 127 -8.69 -15.99 6.75
CA GLY A 127 -10.10 -15.65 6.49
C GLY A 127 -10.42 -15.10 5.08
N PHE A 128 -9.45 -15.08 4.17
CA PHE A 128 -9.71 -14.82 2.74
C PHE A 128 -9.54 -16.14 1.98
N PRO A 129 -10.61 -16.74 1.43
CA PRO A 129 -10.46 -17.92 0.59
C PRO A 129 -9.73 -17.48 -0.67
N GLY A 130 -8.45 -17.85 -0.79
CA GLY A 130 -7.81 -17.88 -2.10
C GLY A 130 -8.68 -18.74 -3.02
N PHE A 131 -8.95 -18.26 -4.23
CA PHE A 131 -9.69 -19.02 -5.23
C PHE A 131 -9.01 -20.38 -5.41
N VAL A 132 -9.65 -21.41 -4.88
CA VAL A 132 -9.40 -22.79 -5.27
C VAL A 132 -10.30 -22.99 -6.47
N GLU A 133 -9.74 -22.94 -7.68
CA GLU A 133 -10.42 -23.56 -8.83
C GLU A 133 -10.40 -25.06 -8.58
N GLU A 134 -11.58 -25.63 -8.31
CA GLU A 134 -11.83 -27.06 -8.44
C GLU A 134 -11.69 -27.46 -9.91
N ASN A 135 -10.73 -28.34 -10.18
CA ASN A 135 -10.87 -29.40 -11.18
C ASN A 135 -10.45 -30.72 -10.50
#